data_AF-A0A972QUH7-F1
#
_entry.id   AF-A0A972QUH7-F1
#
_cell.length_a   1.000
_cell.length_b   1.000
_cell.length_c   1.000
_cell.angle_alpha   90.00
_cell.angle_beta   90.00
_cell.angle_gamma   90.00
#
_symmetry.space_group_name_H-M   'P 1'
#
loop_
_entity.id
_entity.type
_entity.pdbx_description
1 polymer ?
#
loop_
_entity_poly.entity_id
_entity_poly.type
_entity_poly.pdbx_seq_one_letter_code
_entity_poly.pdbx_strand_id
1 'polypeptide(L)'
;MMLPEDFFDLSQCGHQELFQQDEPVWTVLDRLQEYITSLFQGSWPLAGHTGMVEKSLVISNGEVRDDLIVRPVGPKQSVKAFEGNSPLEDAAIIMPGAYLFDDRIIIGVGSVVEPGALIKGPVVIGARTEVRQGAYMRGDCLIGDGCVVGHTTEIKNSVMLNGAKAGHFAYIGDSILGRDVNLGAGTKLANLKMIPGEVMIAAERKFRKTGRRKLGAILGDGTETGCNSVTSPGTLIRPGSVVYSGVAVPGGYYEEGSCIMPSSGSVVIGSIPHRG
;
A
#
# COMPACT_ATOMS: atom_id res chain seq x y z
N MET A 1 24.90 5.60 -2.71
CA MET A 1 24.08 4.42 -3.11
C MET A 1 22.63 4.91 -3.16
N MET A 2 21.63 4.06 -3.38
CA MET A 2 20.22 4.48 -3.26
C MET A 2 19.68 3.74 -2.03
N LEU A 3 19.93 4.28 -0.84
CA LEU A 3 19.74 3.61 0.44
C LEU A 3 18.34 3.90 1.01
N PRO A 4 17.80 3.10 1.95
CA PRO A 4 16.51 3.39 2.57
C PRO A 4 16.39 4.80 3.16
N GLU A 5 17.43 5.29 3.86
CA GLU A 5 17.49 6.66 4.40
C GLU A 5 17.36 7.76 3.35
N ASP A 6 17.62 7.47 2.06
CA ASP A 6 17.42 8.44 0.98
C ASP A 6 15.93 8.69 0.67
N PHE A 7 15.05 7.79 1.13
CA PHE A 7 13.62 7.75 0.79
C PHE A 7 12.70 7.83 2.01
N PHE A 8 13.12 7.31 3.17
CA PHE A 8 12.23 7.08 4.29
C PHE A 8 12.85 7.58 5.59
N ASP A 9 12.10 8.39 6.36
CA ASP A 9 12.38 8.51 7.79
C ASP A 9 11.59 7.43 8.55
N LEU A 10 12.35 6.50 9.12
CA LEU A 10 11.83 5.29 9.75
C LEU A 10 11.68 5.42 11.27
N SER A 11 11.88 6.60 11.85
CA SER A 11 11.85 6.83 13.31
C SER A 11 10.56 6.36 14.00
N GLN A 12 9.45 6.35 13.28
CA GLN A 12 8.13 5.91 13.74
C GLN A 12 7.68 4.57 13.13
N CYS A 13 8.54 3.89 12.38
CA CYS A 13 8.24 2.61 11.77
C CYS A 13 8.50 1.48 12.77
N GLY A 14 7.49 0.66 13.06
CA GLY A 14 7.63 -0.54 13.90
C GLY A 14 8.38 -1.70 13.24
N HIS A 15 8.82 -1.54 12.00
CA HIS A 15 9.44 -2.57 11.16
C HIS A 15 10.78 -2.11 10.59
N GLN A 16 11.52 -1.29 11.34
CA GLN A 16 12.81 -0.69 10.95
C GLN A 16 13.86 -1.74 10.54
N GLU A 17 13.86 -2.90 11.16
CA GLU A 17 14.77 -4.01 10.91
C GLU A 17 14.67 -4.58 9.49
N LEU A 18 13.54 -4.35 8.81
CA LEU A 18 13.37 -4.68 7.41
C LEU A 18 14.20 -3.75 6.49
N PHE A 19 14.63 -2.59 6.96
CA PHE A 19 15.32 -1.56 6.17
C PHE A 19 16.79 -1.47 6.57
N GLN A 20 17.61 -2.40 6.07
CA GLN A 20 19.06 -2.35 6.21
C GLN A 20 19.61 -1.10 5.50
N GLN A 21 20.32 -0.25 6.25
CA GLN A 21 20.72 1.08 5.80
C GLN A 21 21.96 1.08 4.90
N ASP A 22 22.67 -0.04 4.80
CA ASP A 22 23.90 -0.21 4.01
C ASP A 22 23.67 -0.88 2.64
N GLU A 23 22.43 -1.26 2.33
CA GLU A 23 22.04 -1.90 1.08
C GLU A 23 21.12 -1.01 0.22
N PRO A 24 21.05 -1.23 -1.11
CA PRO A 24 20.10 -0.52 -1.95
C PRO A 24 18.64 -0.74 -1.51
N VAL A 25 17.84 0.31 -1.51
CA VAL A 25 16.47 0.34 -0.99
C VAL A 25 15.54 -0.75 -1.53
N TRP A 26 15.75 -1.23 -2.77
CA TRP A 26 14.92 -2.30 -3.34
C TRP A 26 15.19 -3.68 -2.73
N THR A 27 16.31 -3.89 -2.04
CA THR A 27 16.62 -5.19 -1.39
C THR A 27 15.70 -5.48 -0.20
N VAL A 28 15.01 -4.47 0.33
CA VAL A 28 13.88 -4.60 1.25
C VAL A 28 12.88 -5.66 0.74
N LEU A 29 12.60 -5.67 -0.56
CA LEU A 29 11.66 -6.59 -1.19
C LEU A 29 12.22 -8.01 -1.38
N ASP A 30 13.52 -8.23 -1.24
CA ASP A 30 14.14 -9.56 -1.32
C ASP A 30 13.94 -10.33 0.00
N ARG A 31 13.97 -9.61 1.13
CA ARG A 31 13.81 -10.15 2.49
C ARG A 31 12.39 -10.07 3.04
N LEU A 32 11.48 -9.37 2.35
CA LEU A 32 10.10 -9.13 2.81
C LEU A 32 9.36 -10.43 3.20
N GLN A 33 9.47 -11.48 2.39
CA GLN A 33 8.81 -12.76 2.64
C GLN A 33 9.29 -13.40 3.95
N GLU A 34 10.61 -13.51 4.12
CA GLU A 34 11.22 -14.11 5.31
C GLU A 34 10.88 -13.29 6.56
N TYR A 35 10.98 -11.96 6.45
CA TYR A 35 10.63 -11.04 7.51
C TYR A 35 9.17 -11.19 7.96
N ILE A 36 8.21 -11.10 7.02
CA ILE A 36 6.79 -11.28 7.34
C ILE A 36 6.53 -12.67 7.93
N THR A 37 7.13 -13.72 7.37
CA THR A 37 6.97 -15.08 7.89
C THR A 37 7.45 -15.20 9.34
N SER A 38 8.51 -14.48 9.72
CA SER A 38 9.01 -14.47 11.09
C SER A 38 8.03 -13.88 12.11
N LEU A 39 7.11 -13.00 11.68
CA LEU A 39 6.09 -12.40 12.55
C LEU A 39 4.95 -13.37 12.92
N PHE A 40 4.87 -14.52 12.25
CA PHE A 40 3.95 -15.61 12.56
C PHE A 40 4.60 -16.71 13.40
N GLN A 41 5.75 -16.44 14.04
CA GLN A 41 6.38 -17.36 14.99
C GLN A 41 5.75 -17.19 16.38
N GLY A 42 4.55 -17.74 16.59
CA GLY A 42 3.82 -17.63 17.85
C GLY A 42 2.32 -17.85 17.69
N SER A 43 1.53 -17.30 18.61
CA SER A 43 0.08 -17.18 18.45
C SER A 43 -0.23 -15.81 17.85
N TRP A 44 -1.06 -15.79 16.81
CA TRP A 44 -1.66 -14.57 16.26
C TRP A 44 -3.19 -14.74 16.25
N PRO A 45 -3.97 -13.64 16.37
CA PRO A 45 -5.40 -13.75 16.63
C PRO A 45 -6.18 -14.55 15.57
N LEU A 46 -5.83 -14.37 14.30
CA LEU A 46 -6.56 -14.98 13.19
C LEU A 46 -6.10 -16.41 12.84
N ALA A 47 -5.25 -17.06 13.63
CA ALA A 47 -4.85 -18.44 13.39
C ALA A 47 -6.09 -19.36 13.30
N GLY A 48 -6.19 -20.13 12.21
CA GLY A 48 -7.35 -20.97 11.92
C GLY A 48 -8.60 -20.26 11.35
N HIS A 49 -8.61 -18.93 11.26
CA HIS A 49 -9.69 -18.17 10.62
C HIS A 49 -9.45 -18.04 9.11
N THR A 50 -10.22 -18.77 8.31
CA THR A 50 -10.15 -18.74 6.84
C THR A 50 -11.55 -18.77 6.22
N GLY A 51 -11.65 -18.44 4.94
CA GLY A 51 -12.89 -18.43 4.18
C GLY A 51 -13.62 -17.08 4.22
N MET A 52 -14.90 -17.12 3.85
CA MET A 52 -15.76 -15.94 3.88
C MET A 52 -16.18 -15.64 5.31
N VAL A 53 -16.07 -14.37 5.70
CA VAL A 53 -16.50 -13.88 7.01
C VAL A 53 -18.02 -13.74 6.99
N GLU A 54 -18.74 -14.61 7.70
CA GLU A 54 -20.22 -14.60 7.74
C GLU A 54 -20.79 -13.61 8.77
N LYS A 55 -20.06 -13.40 9.86
CA LYS A 55 -20.35 -12.44 10.93
C LYS A 55 -19.13 -11.59 11.20
N SER A 56 -19.32 -10.37 11.68
CA SER A 56 -18.19 -9.49 12.00
C SER A 56 -17.23 -10.19 12.95
N LEU A 57 -15.95 -10.27 12.58
CA LEU A 57 -14.90 -10.67 13.51
C LEU A 57 -14.34 -9.41 14.15
N VAL A 58 -14.38 -9.36 15.47
CA VAL A 58 -13.85 -8.27 16.27
C VAL A 58 -12.62 -8.79 17.00
N ILE A 59 -11.48 -8.15 16.77
CA ILE A 59 -10.20 -8.51 17.37
C ILE A 59 -9.87 -7.47 18.44
N SER A 60 -9.76 -7.89 19.69
CA SER A 60 -9.42 -7.01 20.81
C SER A 60 -8.65 -7.80 21.87
N ASN A 61 -7.60 -7.22 22.45
CA ASN A 61 -6.76 -7.87 23.46
C ASN A 61 -6.18 -9.24 23.01
N GLY A 62 -5.95 -9.41 21.70
CA GLY A 62 -5.44 -10.66 21.12
C GLY A 62 -6.50 -11.74 20.88
N GLU A 63 -7.75 -11.52 21.28
CA GLU A 63 -8.85 -12.47 21.10
C GLU A 63 -9.72 -12.08 19.91
N VAL A 64 -10.28 -13.09 19.22
CA VAL A 64 -11.25 -12.92 18.14
C VAL A 64 -12.64 -13.28 18.65
N ARG A 65 -13.60 -12.38 18.43
CA ARG A 65 -15.00 -12.52 18.84
C ARG A 65 -15.94 -12.26 17.68
N ASP A 66 -17.02 -13.03 17.60
CA ASP A 66 -18.07 -12.90 16.57
C ASP A 66 -19.47 -12.66 17.16
N ASP A 67 -19.55 -12.45 18.47
CA ASP A 67 -20.76 -12.21 19.26
C ASP A 67 -21.07 -10.72 19.49
N LEU A 68 -20.13 -9.84 19.12
CA LEU A 68 -20.22 -8.40 19.35
C LEU A 68 -21.05 -7.68 18.28
N ILE A 69 -21.76 -6.64 18.71
CA ILE A 69 -22.53 -5.78 17.81
C ILE A 69 -21.59 -4.76 17.17
N VAL A 70 -21.52 -4.77 15.84
CA VAL A 70 -20.82 -3.75 15.05
C VAL A 70 -21.85 -2.83 14.41
N ARG A 71 -21.71 -1.51 14.62
CA ARG A 71 -22.62 -0.51 14.05
C ARG A 71 -21.87 0.70 13.52
N PRO A 72 -22.42 1.39 12.49
CA PRO A 72 -21.91 2.67 12.04
C PRO A 72 -21.97 3.72 13.17
N VAL A 73 -20.96 4.57 13.21
CA VAL A 73 -20.82 5.71 14.10
C VAL A 73 -20.39 6.94 13.30
N GLY A 74 -20.97 8.09 13.64
CA GLY A 74 -20.59 9.38 13.05
C GLY A 74 -20.98 9.57 11.57
N PRO A 75 -20.66 10.74 11.00
CA PRO A 75 -21.13 11.15 9.67
C PRO A 75 -20.40 10.46 8.50
N LYS A 76 -19.22 9.87 8.74
CA LYS A 76 -18.41 9.20 7.71
C LYS A 76 -18.67 7.69 7.59
N GLN A 77 -19.72 7.19 8.24
CA GLN A 77 -20.07 5.75 8.25
C GLN A 77 -18.94 4.84 8.77
N SER A 78 -18.00 5.36 9.57
CA SER A 78 -17.03 4.54 10.30
C SER A 78 -17.76 3.53 11.20
N VAL A 79 -17.17 2.37 11.48
CA VAL A 79 -17.80 1.33 12.31
C VAL A 79 -17.10 1.19 13.66
N LYS A 80 -17.87 0.84 14.69
CA LYS A 80 -17.34 0.44 16.01
C LYS A 80 -18.03 -0.83 16.50
N ALA A 81 -17.27 -1.64 17.24
CA ALA A 81 -17.79 -2.77 17.99
C ALA A 81 -18.26 -2.30 19.38
N PHE A 82 -19.29 -2.95 19.92
CA PHE A 82 -19.91 -2.58 21.19
C PHE A 82 -20.06 -3.78 22.11
N GLU A 83 -19.60 -3.64 23.35
CA GLU A 83 -19.90 -4.55 24.44
C GLU A 83 -21.03 -3.95 25.29
N GLY A 84 -22.23 -4.53 25.15
CA GLY A 84 -23.45 -3.88 25.61
C GLY A 84 -23.66 -2.53 24.92
N ASN A 85 -23.61 -1.44 25.70
CA ASN A 85 -23.74 -0.07 25.19
C ASN A 85 -22.40 0.66 25.04
N SER A 86 -21.29 0.05 25.47
CA SER A 86 -19.97 0.69 25.50
C SER A 86 -19.20 0.38 24.22
N PRO A 87 -18.66 1.39 23.50
CA PRO A 87 -17.81 1.14 22.35
C PRO A 87 -16.46 0.54 22.77
N LEU A 88 -15.94 -0.36 21.96
CA LEU A 88 -14.55 -0.80 22.03
C LEU A 88 -13.70 0.16 21.19
N GLU A 89 -12.84 0.94 21.86
CA GLU A 89 -12.02 1.97 21.19
C GLU A 89 -10.85 1.40 20.38
N ASP A 90 -10.28 0.28 20.84
CA ASP A 90 -9.08 -0.34 20.24
C ASP A 90 -9.37 -1.74 19.68
N ALA A 91 -10.51 -1.91 19.01
CA ALA A 91 -10.87 -3.15 18.33
C ALA A 91 -10.57 -3.07 16.83
N ALA A 92 -9.92 -4.09 16.27
CA ALA A 92 -9.91 -4.29 14.82
C ALA A 92 -11.19 -5.02 14.40
N ILE A 93 -11.74 -4.69 13.24
CA ILE A 93 -13.03 -5.21 12.79
C ILE A 93 -12.89 -5.73 11.36
N ILE A 94 -13.23 -7.00 11.16
CA ILE A 94 -13.41 -7.59 9.84
C ILE A 94 -14.91 -7.74 9.60
N MET A 95 -15.44 -7.00 8.63
CA MET A 95 -16.87 -7.00 8.36
C MET A 95 -17.31 -8.24 7.57
N PRO A 96 -18.60 -8.64 7.68
CA PRO A 96 -19.16 -9.72 6.88
C PRO A 96 -18.95 -9.52 5.38
N GLY A 97 -18.63 -10.60 4.67
CA GLY A 97 -18.37 -10.61 3.23
C GLY A 97 -16.91 -10.35 2.85
N ALA A 98 -16.02 -10.02 3.79
CA ALA A 98 -14.58 -10.12 3.54
C ALA A 98 -14.16 -11.60 3.37
N TYR A 99 -13.11 -11.86 2.60
CA TYR A 99 -12.61 -13.22 2.36
C TYR A 99 -11.14 -13.34 2.79
N LEU A 100 -10.88 -14.23 3.75
CA LEU A 100 -9.56 -14.55 4.26
C LEU A 100 -9.09 -15.84 3.58
N PHE A 101 -8.20 -15.74 2.59
CA PHE A 101 -7.76 -16.91 1.81
C PHE A 101 -6.81 -17.83 2.59
N ASP A 102 -6.08 -17.27 3.54
CA ASP A 102 -5.31 -17.99 4.54
C ASP A 102 -5.39 -17.25 5.88
N ASP A 103 -4.88 -17.90 6.92
CA ASP A 103 -4.97 -17.43 8.30
C ASP A 103 -3.75 -16.61 8.75
N ARG A 104 -2.72 -16.46 7.91
CA ARG A 104 -1.50 -15.70 8.24
C ARG A 104 -1.74 -14.22 7.98
N ILE A 105 -2.64 -13.65 8.78
CA ILE A 105 -3.06 -12.27 8.71
C ILE A 105 -2.95 -11.67 10.10
N ILE A 106 -2.18 -10.59 10.23
CA ILE A 106 -2.13 -9.75 11.43
C ILE A 106 -2.86 -8.44 11.12
N ILE A 107 -3.77 -8.04 12.00
CA ILE A 107 -4.50 -6.78 11.88
C ILE A 107 -4.35 -6.00 13.18
N GLY A 108 -3.79 -4.80 13.09
CA GLY A 108 -3.60 -3.88 14.21
C GLY A 108 -4.90 -3.29 14.71
N VAL A 109 -4.87 -2.82 15.96
CA VAL A 109 -6.04 -2.27 16.66
C VAL A 109 -6.64 -1.07 15.92
N GLY A 110 -7.98 -0.97 15.94
CA GLY A 110 -8.72 0.12 15.28
C GLY A 110 -8.79 0.03 13.76
N SER A 111 -8.18 -1.00 13.15
CA SER A 111 -8.25 -1.21 11.70
C SER A 111 -9.58 -1.84 11.29
N VAL A 112 -10.05 -1.51 10.09
CA VAL A 112 -11.31 -2.01 9.55
C VAL A 112 -11.09 -2.64 8.19
N VAL A 113 -11.60 -3.86 8.02
CA VAL A 113 -11.68 -4.56 6.74
C VAL A 113 -13.13 -4.60 6.30
N GLU A 114 -13.42 -3.92 5.20
CA GLU A 114 -14.76 -3.79 4.63
C GLU A 114 -15.20 -5.05 3.85
N PRO A 115 -16.52 -5.22 3.63
CA PRO A 115 -17.05 -6.32 2.84
C PRO A 115 -16.42 -6.41 1.44
N GLY A 116 -16.22 -7.64 0.95
CA GLY A 116 -15.69 -7.90 -0.40
C GLY A 116 -14.19 -7.68 -0.55
N ALA A 117 -13.47 -7.23 0.48
CA ALA A 117 -12.01 -7.30 0.49
C ALA A 117 -11.56 -8.76 0.47
N LEU A 118 -10.54 -9.07 -0.34
CA LEU A 118 -9.94 -10.41 -0.43
C LEU A 118 -8.48 -10.32 -0.01
N ILE A 119 -8.12 -11.03 1.06
CA ILE A 119 -6.78 -11.03 1.62
C ILE A 119 -6.18 -12.42 1.46
N LYS A 120 -5.08 -12.51 0.70
CA LYS A 120 -4.23 -13.70 0.58
C LYS A 120 -2.92 -13.39 1.28
N GLY A 121 -2.79 -13.89 2.50
CA GLY A 121 -1.58 -13.81 3.29
C GLY A 121 -0.35 -14.47 2.64
N PRO A 122 0.81 -14.30 3.28
CA PRO A 122 0.95 -13.65 4.58
C PRO A 122 0.88 -12.10 4.48
N VAL A 123 0.06 -11.48 5.34
CA VAL A 123 -0.13 -10.01 5.36
C VAL A 123 -0.07 -9.49 6.79
N VAL A 124 0.61 -8.36 6.97
CA VAL A 124 0.57 -7.57 8.21
C VAL A 124 -0.07 -6.23 7.91
N ILE A 125 -1.08 -5.88 8.69
CA ILE A 125 -1.81 -4.62 8.63
C ILE A 125 -1.65 -3.92 9.96
N GLY A 126 -1.09 -2.72 9.94
CA GLY A 126 -0.87 -1.87 11.12
C GLY A 126 -2.18 -1.39 11.75
N ALA A 127 -2.06 -0.61 12.81
CA ALA A 127 -3.16 -0.04 13.56
C ALA A 127 -3.89 1.06 12.77
N ARG A 128 -5.20 1.19 13.00
CA ARG A 128 -6.04 2.27 12.44
C ARG A 128 -5.97 2.37 10.91
N THR A 129 -5.75 1.24 10.24
CA THR A 129 -5.67 1.12 8.78
C THR A 129 -7.01 0.69 8.21
N GLU A 130 -7.37 1.26 7.07
CA GLU A 130 -8.60 0.94 6.34
C GLU A 130 -8.30 0.04 5.14
N VAL A 131 -8.93 -1.14 5.11
CA VAL A 131 -8.98 -1.99 3.92
C VAL A 131 -10.40 -1.95 3.37
N ARG A 132 -10.58 -1.25 2.26
CA ARG A 132 -11.91 -0.91 1.74
C ARG A 132 -12.47 -1.96 0.81
N GLN A 133 -13.74 -1.80 0.48
CA GLN A 133 -14.53 -2.71 -0.35
C GLN A 133 -13.81 -3.07 -1.66
N GLY A 134 -13.61 -4.36 -1.88
CA GLY A 134 -13.00 -4.89 -3.11
C GLY A 134 -11.48 -4.77 -3.18
N ALA A 135 -10.81 -4.29 -2.12
CA ALA A 135 -9.35 -4.36 -2.04
C ALA A 135 -8.87 -5.82 -2.21
N TYR A 136 -7.79 -5.99 -2.95
CA TYR A 136 -7.20 -7.30 -3.21
C TYR A 136 -5.73 -7.32 -2.77
N MET A 137 -5.46 -8.00 -1.66
CA MET A 137 -4.11 -8.15 -1.12
C MET A 137 -3.61 -9.56 -1.40
N ARG A 138 -2.38 -9.70 -1.92
CA ARG A 138 -1.80 -11.02 -2.19
C ARG A 138 -0.29 -11.08 -2.12
N GLY A 139 0.23 -12.26 -1.78
CA GLY A 139 1.67 -12.41 -1.56
C GLY A 139 2.09 -11.61 -0.33
N ASP A 140 3.38 -11.34 -0.19
CA ASP A 140 3.93 -10.78 1.05
C ASP A 140 3.66 -9.27 1.13
N CYS A 141 2.70 -8.84 1.97
CA CYS A 141 2.36 -7.42 2.10
C CYS A 141 2.52 -6.92 3.55
N LEU A 142 3.22 -5.79 3.70
CA LEU A 142 3.38 -5.08 4.97
C LEU A 142 2.75 -3.70 4.86
N ILE A 143 1.68 -3.47 5.60
CA ILE A 143 0.95 -2.19 5.62
C ILE A 143 1.13 -1.58 7.01
N GLY A 144 1.65 -0.37 7.08
CA GLY A 144 1.87 0.37 8.32
C GLY A 144 0.58 0.91 8.94
N ASP A 145 0.75 1.76 9.95
CA ASP A 145 -0.35 2.36 10.69
C ASP A 145 -1.03 3.48 9.90
N GLY A 146 -2.35 3.63 10.06
CA GLY A 146 -3.10 4.74 9.45
C GLY A 146 -3.14 4.71 7.92
N CYS A 147 -2.86 3.56 7.30
CA CYS A 147 -2.86 3.42 5.85
C CYS A 147 -4.29 3.30 5.30
N VAL A 148 -4.42 3.49 3.99
CA VAL A 148 -5.65 3.18 3.25
C VAL A 148 -5.32 2.30 2.05
N VAL A 149 -5.77 1.04 2.11
CA VAL A 149 -5.86 0.15 0.95
C VAL A 149 -7.28 0.23 0.43
N GLY A 150 -7.47 1.05 -0.58
CA GLY A 150 -8.78 1.55 -0.94
C GLY A 150 -9.60 0.67 -1.88
N HIS A 151 -10.71 1.23 -2.35
CA HIS A 151 -11.67 0.50 -3.18
C HIS A 151 -10.98 -0.06 -4.43
N THR A 152 -11.17 -1.36 -4.67
CA THR A 152 -10.61 -2.11 -5.82
C THR A 152 -9.13 -1.86 -6.08
N THR A 153 -8.38 -1.58 -5.00
CA THR A 153 -6.92 -1.45 -5.05
C THR A 153 -6.29 -2.81 -4.86
N GLU A 154 -5.40 -3.17 -5.77
CA GLU A 154 -4.60 -4.39 -5.67
C GLU A 154 -3.20 -4.05 -5.12
N ILE A 155 -2.80 -4.75 -4.07
CA ILE A 155 -1.42 -4.73 -3.56
C ILE A 155 -0.82 -6.12 -3.57
N LYS A 156 0.44 -6.21 -4.01
CA LYS A 156 1.16 -7.46 -4.12
C LYS A 156 2.66 -7.30 -3.85
N ASN A 157 3.21 -8.12 -2.95
CA ASN A 157 4.64 -8.17 -2.63
C ASN A 157 5.22 -6.78 -2.29
N SER A 158 4.52 -6.00 -1.48
CA SER A 158 4.80 -4.57 -1.34
C SER A 158 4.71 -4.09 0.09
N VAL A 159 5.35 -2.94 0.35
CA VAL A 159 5.37 -2.28 1.65
C VAL A 159 4.70 -0.91 1.53
N MET A 160 3.81 -0.60 2.47
CA MET A 160 3.26 0.74 2.69
C MET A 160 3.65 1.19 4.09
N LEU A 161 4.44 2.27 4.21
CA LEU A 161 4.75 2.88 5.50
C LEU A 161 3.58 3.72 6.02
N ASN A 162 3.68 4.15 7.27
CA ASN A 162 2.58 4.79 8.00
C ASN A 162 1.93 5.94 7.21
N GLY A 163 0.60 6.01 7.24
CA GLY A 163 -0.17 7.06 6.59
C GLY A 163 -0.27 6.98 5.07
N ALA A 164 0.38 6.01 4.42
CA ALA A 164 0.32 5.85 2.97
C ALA A 164 -1.10 5.47 2.50
N LYS A 165 -1.52 6.07 1.38
CA LYS A 165 -2.88 5.98 0.85
C LYS A 165 -2.88 5.56 -0.60
N ALA A 166 -3.61 4.49 -0.88
CA ALA A 166 -3.97 4.07 -2.23
C ALA A 166 -5.48 3.91 -2.28
N GLY A 167 -6.18 5.05 -2.31
CA GLY A 167 -7.60 5.10 -1.97
C GLY A 167 -8.55 4.49 -3.00
N HIS A 168 -8.17 4.44 -4.28
CA HIS A 168 -9.08 4.11 -5.37
C HIS A 168 -8.38 3.52 -6.59
N PHE A 169 -8.79 2.33 -7.03
CA PHE A 169 -8.43 1.71 -8.31
C PHE A 169 -6.91 1.63 -8.59
N ALA A 170 -6.09 1.49 -7.56
CA ALA A 170 -4.64 1.47 -7.71
C ALA A 170 -4.08 0.06 -7.90
N TYR A 171 -2.93 -0.05 -8.56
CA TYR A 171 -2.14 -1.29 -8.62
C TYR A 171 -0.75 -1.03 -8.03
N ILE A 172 -0.40 -1.79 -7.00
CA ILE A 172 0.88 -1.70 -6.26
C ILE A 172 1.55 -3.07 -6.30
N GLY A 173 2.48 -3.26 -7.23
CA GLY A 173 3.20 -4.52 -7.38
C GLY A 173 4.69 -4.35 -7.08
N ASP A 174 5.25 -5.20 -6.23
CA ASP A 174 6.69 -5.25 -5.93
C ASP A 174 7.28 -3.84 -5.67
N SER A 175 6.63 -3.07 -4.78
CA SER A 175 6.84 -1.63 -4.57
C SER A 175 6.96 -1.27 -3.08
N ILE A 176 7.51 -0.08 -2.79
CA ILE A 176 7.62 0.48 -1.45
C ILE A 176 7.06 1.89 -1.47
N LEU A 177 6.05 2.16 -0.65
CA LEU A 177 5.47 3.48 -0.45
C LEU A 177 5.94 4.02 0.91
N GLY A 178 6.56 5.18 0.89
CA GLY A 178 6.99 5.92 2.07
C GLY A 178 5.83 6.44 2.90
N ARG A 179 6.16 7.08 4.02
CA ARG A 179 5.17 7.67 4.92
C ARG A 179 4.36 8.73 4.20
N ASP A 180 3.06 8.79 4.47
CA ASP A 180 2.16 9.81 3.93
C ASP A 180 2.16 9.92 2.40
N VAL A 181 2.62 8.88 1.69
CA VAL A 181 2.50 8.81 0.23
C VAL A 181 1.02 8.75 -0.14
N ASN A 182 0.61 9.54 -1.13
CA ASN A 182 -0.77 9.57 -1.60
C ASN A 182 -0.84 9.21 -3.09
N LEU A 183 -1.41 8.06 -3.40
CA LEU A 183 -1.66 7.65 -4.77
C LEU A 183 -3.00 8.18 -5.25
N GLY A 184 -2.97 9.02 -6.29
CA GLY A 184 -4.16 9.47 -6.99
C GLY A 184 -4.95 8.30 -7.57
N ALA A 185 -6.27 8.47 -7.70
CA ALA A 185 -7.17 7.42 -8.17
C ALA A 185 -6.70 6.85 -9.51
N GLY A 186 -6.64 5.52 -9.62
CA GLY A 186 -6.20 4.86 -10.85
C GLY A 186 -4.69 4.79 -11.06
N THR A 187 -3.85 5.18 -10.08
CA THR A 187 -2.40 5.08 -10.19
C THR A 187 -1.94 3.62 -10.33
N LYS A 188 -1.01 3.36 -11.26
CA LYS A 188 -0.48 2.00 -11.50
C LYS A 188 1.04 1.99 -11.41
N LEU A 189 1.55 1.18 -10.50
CA LEU A 189 2.98 0.95 -10.33
C LEU A 189 3.37 -0.31 -11.11
N ALA A 190 3.74 -0.16 -12.39
CA ALA A 190 4.09 -1.30 -13.22
C ALA A 190 5.40 -1.93 -12.72
N ASN A 191 5.42 -3.25 -12.54
CA ASN A 191 6.53 -3.98 -11.94
C ASN A 191 7.30 -4.89 -12.90
N LEU A 192 6.79 -5.10 -14.11
CA LEU A 192 7.38 -6.03 -15.08
C LEU A 192 7.70 -5.30 -16.39
N LYS A 193 8.94 -5.43 -16.85
CA LYS A 193 9.36 -4.91 -18.15
C LYS A 193 8.69 -5.68 -19.29
N MET A 194 8.28 -4.95 -20.33
CA MET A 194 7.81 -5.53 -21.59
C MET A 194 8.88 -6.42 -22.24
N ILE A 195 10.15 -5.99 -22.18
CA ILE A 195 11.28 -6.77 -22.70
C ILE A 195 11.81 -7.71 -21.59
N PRO A 196 12.14 -8.97 -21.92
CA PRO A 196 12.84 -9.87 -21.00
C PRO A 196 14.11 -9.28 -20.37
N GLY A 197 14.48 -9.77 -19.18
CA GLY A 197 15.66 -9.34 -18.43
C GLY A 197 15.36 -8.59 -17.12
N GLU A 198 16.42 -8.34 -16.35
CA GLU A 198 16.35 -7.64 -15.06
C GLU A 198 15.89 -6.17 -15.17
N VAL A 199 15.28 -5.66 -14.11
CA VAL A 199 14.98 -4.24 -13.95
C VAL A 199 16.28 -3.49 -13.63
N MET A 200 16.49 -2.38 -14.34
CA MET A 200 17.67 -1.53 -14.21
C MET A 200 17.22 -0.14 -13.78
N ILE A 201 17.93 0.50 -12.87
CA ILE A 201 17.67 1.88 -12.48
C ILE A 201 18.58 2.79 -13.29
N ALA A 202 17.99 3.72 -14.05
CA ALA A 202 18.72 4.78 -14.71
C ALA A 202 18.94 5.96 -13.75
N ALA A 203 20.19 6.30 -13.46
CA ALA A 203 20.56 7.45 -12.63
C ALA A 203 21.91 8.02 -13.08
N GLU A 204 22.06 9.34 -13.13
CA GLU A 204 23.33 10.01 -13.48
C GLU A 204 23.99 9.48 -14.78
N ARG A 205 23.18 9.15 -15.80
CA ARG A 205 23.61 8.53 -17.07
C ARG A 205 24.28 7.15 -16.91
N LYS A 206 24.12 6.50 -15.76
CA LYS A 206 24.55 5.12 -15.49
C LYS A 206 23.31 4.25 -15.28
N PHE A 207 23.48 2.96 -15.57
CA PHE A 207 22.48 1.95 -15.25
C PHE A 207 22.95 1.12 -14.06
N ARG A 208 22.08 0.98 -13.05
CA ARG A 208 22.32 0.12 -11.89
C ARG A 208 21.45 -1.13 -11.99
N LYS A 209 22.09 -2.29 -11.81
CA LYS A 209 21.40 -3.59 -11.77
C LYS A 209 20.68 -3.74 -10.44
N THR A 210 19.44 -4.20 -10.48
CA THR A 210 18.68 -4.49 -9.25
C THR A 210 18.75 -5.96 -8.87
N GLY A 211 19.10 -6.86 -9.79
CA GLY A 211 18.99 -8.31 -9.60
C GLY A 211 17.55 -8.84 -9.67
N ARG A 212 16.55 -7.96 -9.82
CA ARG A 212 15.13 -8.34 -9.79
C ARG A 212 14.53 -8.37 -11.19
N ARG A 213 13.78 -9.43 -11.50
CA ARG A 213 12.92 -9.48 -12.71
C ARG A 213 11.69 -8.60 -12.56
N LYS A 214 11.20 -8.43 -11.32
CA LYS A 214 10.05 -7.59 -10.98
C LYS A 214 10.42 -6.57 -9.92
N LEU A 215 10.19 -5.30 -10.24
CA LEU A 215 10.34 -4.16 -9.34
C LEU A 215 9.43 -3.05 -9.85
N GLY A 216 8.48 -2.63 -9.02
CA GLY A 216 7.57 -1.53 -9.30
C GLY A 216 8.21 -0.19 -9.03
N ALA A 217 7.65 0.57 -8.10
CA ALA A 217 8.15 1.86 -7.70
C ALA A 217 8.57 1.90 -6.23
N ILE A 218 9.50 2.80 -5.94
CA ILE A 218 9.91 3.16 -4.58
C ILE A 218 9.64 4.65 -4.46
N LEU A 219 8.64 5.00 -3.66
CA LEU A 219 8.14 6.37 -3.50
C LEU A 219 8.53 6.85 -2.11
N GLY A 220 9.39 7.85 -2.01
CA GLY A 220 9.82 8.41 -0.73
C GLY A 220 8.71 9.15 0.01
N ASP A 221 8.97 9.44 1.28
CA ASP A 221 8.02 10.08 2.19
C ASP A 221 7.35 11.33 1.57
N GLY A 222 6.04 11.45 1.75
CA GLY A 222 5.25 12.58 1.27
C GLY A 222 5.12 12.69 -0.26
N THR A 223 5.49 11.66 -1.02
CA THR A 223 5.30 11.66 -2.47
C THR A 223 3.81 11.58 -2.83
N GLU A 224 3.37 12.42 -3.77
CA GLU A 224 2.01 12.40 -4.28
C GLU A 224 1.98 12.03 -5.77
N THR A 225 1.06 11.15 -6.15
CA THR A 225 0.80 10.87 -7.57
C THR A 225 -0.58 11.38 -7.98
N GLY A 226 -0.66 11.98 -9.16
CA GLY A 226 -1.92 12.42 -9.73
C GLY A 226 -2.73 11.24 -10.26
N CYS A 227 -4.04 11.43 -10.38
CA CYS A 227 -4.95 10.43 -10.92
C CYS A 227 -4.50 9.87 -12.28
N ASN A 228 -4.65 8.56 -12.46
CA ASN A 228 -4.29 7.82 -13.66
C ASN A 228 -2.82 7.98 -14.10
N SER A 229 -1.92 8.36 -13.20
CA SER A 229 -0.48 8.25 -13.46
C SER A 229 -0.03 6.78 -13.49
N VAL A 230 1.05 6.52 -14.21
CA VAL A 230 1.63 5.18 -14.34
C VAL A 230 3.13 5.29 -14.19
N THR A 231 3.73 4.53 -13.28
CA THR A 231 5.18 4.44 -13.19
C THR A 231 5.68 3.21 -13.94
N SER A 232 6.76 3.37 -14.70
CA SER A 232 7.44 2.23 -15.31
C SER A 232 8.18 1.40 -14.23
N PRO A 233 8.53 0.13 -14.51
CA PRO A 233 9.34 -0.68 -13.59
C PRO A 233 10.66 -0.02 -13.22
N GLY A 234 11.02 -0.04 -11.94
CA GLY A 234 12.26 0.58 -11.43
C GLY A 234 12.19 2.11 -11.36
N THR A 235 11.03 2.66 -11.00
CA THR A 235 10.86 4.10 -10.76
C THR A 235 11.12 4.41 -9.29
N LEU A 236 12.20 5.13 -9.00
CA LEU A 236 12.61 5.54 -7.66
C LEU A 236 12.42 7.06 -7.54
N ILE A 237 11.48 7.48 -6.71
CA ILE A 237 11.14 8.89 -6.51
C ILE A 237 11.46 9.26 -5.06
N ARG A 238 12.32 10.26 -4.86
CA ARG A 238 12.72 10.73 -3.54
C ARG A 238 11.61 11.55 -2.84
N PRO A 239 11.74 11.82 -1.52
CA PRO A 239 10.71 12.47 -0.72
C PRO A 239 10.19 13.80 -1.27
N GLY A 240 8.97 14.15 -0.90
CA GLY A 240 8.32 15.43 -1.22
C GLY A 240 8.05 15.67 -2.70
N SER A 241 8.10 14.63 -3.53
CA SER A 241 7.92 14.74 -4.98
C SER A 241 6.45 14.65 -5.39
N VAL A 242 6.12 15.19 -6.57
CA VAL A 242 4.77 15.18 -7.14
C VAL A 242 4.82 14.65 -8.57
N VAL A 243 3.93 13.69 -8.89
CA VAL A 243 3.65 13.25 -10.26
C VAL A 243 2.31 13.82 -10.71
N TYR A 244 2.24 14.48 -11.85
CA TYR A 244 0.98 15.00 -12.37
C TYR A 244 0.03 13.91 -12.86
N SER A 245 -1.27 14.23 -12.88
CA SER A 245 -2.30 13.32 -13.41
C SER A 245 -2.02 12.92 -14.85
N GLY A 246 -2.26 11.63 -15.15
CA GLY A 246 -2.08 11.06 -16.50
C GLY A 246 -0.63 10.92 -16.96
N VAL A 247 0.36 11.25 -16.12
CA VAL A 247 1.77 11.12 -16.49
C VAL A 247 2.20 9.65 -16.48
N ALA A 248 2.81 9.23 -17.58
CA ALA A 248 3.59 8.00 -17.64
C ALA A 248 5.05 8.30 -17.26
N VAL A 249 5.44 7.93 -16.03
CA VAL A 249 6.76 8.20 -15.46
C VAL A 249 7.77 7.18 -16.01
N PRO A 250 8.83 7.61 -16.69
CA PRO A 250 9.92 6.74 -17.10
C PRO A 250 10.61 6.08 -15.90
N GLY A 251 11.10 4.85 -16.07
CA GLY A 251 11.90 4.17 -15.04
C GLY A 251 13.23 4.88 -14.84
N GLY A 252 13.63 5.09 -13.59
CA GLY A 252 14.80 5.89 -13.25
C GLY A 252 14.76 6.42 -11.82
N TYR A 253 15.71 7.28 -11.50
CA TYR A 253 15.86 7.94 -10.22
C TYR A 253 15.48 9.42 -10.33
N TYR A 254 14.59 9.89 -9.45
CA TYR A 254 14.09 11.26 -9.39
C TYR A 254 14.46 11.87 -8.04
N GLU A 255 15.12 13.04 -8.08
CA GLU A 255 15.63 13.74 -6.90
C GLU A 255 14.51 14.25 -5.98
N GLU A 256 14.88 14.63 -4.77
CA GLU A 256 13.96 15.13 -3.75
C GLU A 256 13.21 16.37 -4.25
N GLY A 257 11.91 16.47 -3.95
CA GLY A 257 11.07 17.58 -4.40
C GLY A 257 10.84 17.62 -5.92
N SER A 258 11.03 16.51 -6.63
CA SER A 258 10.81 16.46 -8.08
C SER A 258 9.35 16.72 -8.44
N CYS A 259 9.12 17.57 -9.44
CA CYS A 259 7.80 17.77 -10.06
C CYS A 259 7.79 17.12 -11.46
N ILE A 260 7.14 15.97 -11.58
CA ILE A 260 7.14 15.15 -12.80
C ILE A 260 5.87 15.45 -13.58
N MET A 261 6.04 16.22 -14.66
CA MET A 261 4.95 16.74 -15.49
C MET A 261 4.94 16.11 -16.90
N PRO A 262 3.82 16.20 -17.66
CA PRO A 262 3.81 15.84 -19.07
C PRO A 262 4.83 16.68 -19.86
N SER A 263 5.48 16.06 -20.84
CA SER A 263 6.49 16.72 -21.69
C SER A 263 5.92 17.80 -22.62
N SER A 264 4.60 17.79 -22.90
CA SER A 264 3.84 18.87 -23.56
C SER A 264 2.34 18.59 -23.46
N GLY A 265 1.48 19.63 -23.45
CA GLY A 265 0.02 19.42 -23.54
C GLY A 265 -0.87 20.47 -22.86
N SER A 266 -0.90 21.69 -23.39
CA SER A 266 -2.16 22.45 -23.43
C SER A 266 -2.40 22.86 -24.88
N VAL A 267 -3.42 22.28 -25.50
CA VAL A 267 -3.96 22.81 -26.76
C VAL A 267 -5.05 23.78 -26.36
N VAL A 268 -4.85 25.06 -26.66
CA VAL A 268 -5.95 26.04 -26.62
C VAL A 268 -6.86 25.68 -27.78
N ILE A 269 -8.07 25.17 -27.48
CA ILE A 269 -9.12 25.05 -28.49
C ILE A 269 -9.54 26.48 -28.82
N GLY A 270 -8.96 27.04 -29.89
CA GLY A 270 -9.40 28.31 -30.45
C GLY A 270 -10.87 28.18 -30.86
N SER A 271 -11.72 29.01 -30.24
CA SER A 271 -13.12 29.32 -30.58
C SER A 271 -13.80 28.30 -31.50
N ILE A 272 -14.59 27.40 -30.90
CA ILE A 272 -15.59 26.59 -31.60
C ILE A 272 -16.41 27.54 -32.48
N PRO A 273 -16.39 27.43 -33.83
CA PRO A 273 -17.27 28.23 -34.66
C PRO A 273 -18.70 27.89 -34.27
N HIS A 274 -19.49 28.89 -33.88
CA HIS A 274 -20.93 28.70 -33.76
C HIS A 274 -21.43 28.11 -35.08
N ARG A 275 -22.07 26.94 -35.01
CA ARG A 275 -22.82 26.38 -36.13
C ARG A 275 -23.86 27.43 -36.51
N GLY A 276 -23.71 28.00 -37.71
CA GLY A 276 -24.79 28.71 -38.39
C GLY A 276 -25.88 27.76 -38.85
#